data_AF-A0A7C0XRC0-F1
#
_entry.id   AF-A0A7C0XRC0-F1
#
_cell.length_a   1.000
_cell.length_b   1.000
_cell.length_c   1.000
_cell.angle_alpha   90.00
_cell.angle_beta   90.00
_cell.angle_gamma   90.00
#
_symmetry.space_group_name_H-M   'P 1'
#
loop_
_entity.id
_entity.type
_entity.pdbx_description
1 polymer ?
#
loop_
_entity_poly.entity_id
_entity_poly.type
_entity_poly.pdbx_seq_one_letter_code
_entity_poly.pdbx_strand_id
1 'polypeptide(L)'
;MILRETPHDRYFGSDFFELKPLEIKERTLAEICSSLLKEFNLDFQSIKKIREGEYKITAKNKLGEKIECLIWAKSGVQISEEDVEDFYENMLQERAMVGIFITSSHFTKEARKFAKALPIRLVDGIELGQLITKPEKLEISRVFLTDKTDRDAIVFFKKRRRGKFLGLIGNEEKIEYIDRRYEPIAAFSIIRKVNESEERRRIFISLSTGEILRLERRTILRNPKLRKILDLPEETRQSFLDLLAHGGEMETSAFKRKDLDILEKEKLVKVHRSKKSGERSFMDLLMDEIHSTATVISHTTANVINPKESESTITTRRRTGRSIVVEEEGSVKVSFSPPRIDASYDIERFIETGSEINENFDEDEMKYNYADIKTVLENLYRANVRFDGVYHLPYYLCKYRSLHRTRYLKLVSPKFNLKFIPKKTAEYGIYSFIDTYPAIPYLGLAIGYVLLKWPDLSHLAHMFSSIFFFFWISIIVGLFLKWIFKTERKVPRYAGSVVKYGFPSIHSMMAVGAVFFISFVDPILTIILIPLGLLYVYSRIVIGVHSVTDVVGGAIIGAIIAIFCGFFIYNGVYLPFEIEAILSILFFISPIIVMFYELSKRY
;
A
#
# COMPACT_ATOMS: atom_id res chain seq x y z
N MET A 1 -19.33 -10.42 -20.62
CA MET A 1 -20.05 -11.09 -21.73
C MET A 1 -21.50 -10.65 -21.63
N ILE A 2 -21.96 -9.85 -22.61
CA ILE A 2 -23.28 -9.18 -22.58
C ILE A 2 -24.30 -10.19 -23.10
N LEU A 3 -25.25 -10.60 -22.25
CA LEU A 3 -26.45 -11.34 -22.68
C LEU A 3 -27.27 -10.40 -23.56
N ARG A 4 -27.48 -10.76 -24.82
CA ARG A 4 -28.39 -10.07 -25.73
C ARG A 4 -29.64 -10.90 -25.90
N GLU A 5 -30.78 -10.34 -25.55
CA GLU A 5 -32.08 -10.77 -26.06
C GLU A 5 -32.29 -10.13 -27.45
N THR A 6 -32.68 -10.92 -28.44
CA THR A 6 -33.14 -10.43 -29.75
C THR A 6 -34.68 -10.42 -29.81
N PRO A 7 -35.31 -9.41 -30.43
CA PRO A 7 -36.76 -9.29 -30.54
C PRO A 7 -37.30 -9.95 -31.82
N HIS A 8 -38.62 -10.22 -31.82
CA HIS A 8 -39.52 -10.83 -32.84
C HIS A 8 -40.07 -12.19 -32.36
N ASP A 9 -41.37 -12.48 -32.28
CA ASP A 9 -42.60 -11.86 -32.78
C ASP A 9 -43.76 -12.09 -31.79
N ARG A 10 -44.77 -11.20 -31.82
CA ARG A 10 -46.04 -11.40 -31.11
C ARG A 10 -46.90 -12.41 -31.86
N TYR A 11 -47.13 -13.58 -31.26
CA TYR A 11 -48.36 -14.34 -31.48
C TYR A 11 -48.86 -14.88 -30.13
N PHE A 12 -50.14 -14.67 -29.88
CA PHE A 12 -50.87 -15.13 -28.70
C PHE A 12 -50.95 -16.67 -28.70
N GLY A 13 -50.49 -17.32 -27.62
CA GLY A 13 -50.71 -18.74 -27.35
C GLY A 13 -49.86 -19.23 -26.16
N SER A 14 -50.52 -19.73 -25.11
CA SER A 14 -50.10 -20.80 -24.17
C SER A 14 -48.67 -20.97 -23.60
N ASP A 15 -47.69 -20.07 -23.79
CA ASP A 15 -46.27 -20.40 -23.48
C ASP A 15 -45.75 -19.92 -22.09
N PHE A 16 -46.61 -19.78 -21.08
CA PHE A 16 -46.21 -19.16 -19.80
C PHE A 16 -45.50 -20.10 -18.78
N PHE A 17 -45.32 -21.38 -19.08
CA PHE A 17 -44.74 -22.36 -18.15
C PHE A 17 -43.56 -23.18 -18.68
N GLU A 18 -43.04 -22.92 -19.89
CA GLU A 18 -41.90 -23.71 -20.40
C GLU A 18 -40.55 -23.18 -19.88
N LEU A 19 -39.79 -24.08 -19.24
CA LEU A 19 -38.40 -23.84 -18.84
C LEU A 19 -37.51 -23.68 -20.07
N LYS A 20 -36.88 -22.51 -20.23
CA LYS A 20 -35.96 -22.22 -21.33
C LYS A 20 -34.55 -22.75 -21.02
N PRO A 21 -33.82 -23.34 -21.98
CA PRO A 21 -32.46 -23.80 -21.74
C PRO A 21 -31.52 -22.62 -21.44
N LEU A 22 -30.58 -22.82 -20.52
CA LEU A 22 -29.54 -21.85 -20.23
C LEU A 22 -28.38 -21.99 -21.22
N GLU A 23 -27.97 -20.87 -21.82
CA GLU A 23 -26.78 -20.79 -22.66
C GLU A 23 -25.51 -20.71 -21.79
N ILE A 24 -25.03 -21.87 -21.33
CA ILE A 24 -23.75 -22.02 -20.63
C ILE A 24 -22.79 -22.81 -21.53
N LYS A 25 -21.57 -22.29 -21.74
CA LYS A 25 -20.53 -23.02 -22.49
C LYS A 25 -20.25 -24.35 -21.79
N GLU A 26 -20.21 -25.44 -22.57
CA GLU A 26 -20.03 -26.81 -22.06
C GLU A 26 -18.79 -26.97 -21.15
N ARG A 27 -17.69 -26.27 -21.48
CA ARG A 27 -16.49 -26.23 -20.63
C ARG A 27 -16.74 -25.63 -19.24
N THR A 28 -17.43 -24.48 -19.19
CA THR A 28 -17.78 -23.81 -17.94
C THR A 28 -18.75 -24.66 -17.12
N LEU A 29 -19.72 -25.29 -17.79
CA LEU A 29 -20.65 -26.22 -17.16
C LEU A 29 -19.92 -27.43 -16.54
N ALA A 30 -18.96 -28.03 -17.26
CA ALA A 30 -18.15 -29.13 -16.75
C ALA A 30 -17.34 -28.75 -15.49
N GLU A 31 -16.77 -27.54 -15.45
CA GLU A 31 -16.02 -27.03 -14.29
C GLU A 31 -16.93 -26.81 -13.06
N ILE A 32 -18.13 -26.25 -13.28
CA ILE A 32 -19.14 -26.09 -12.24
C ILE A 32 -19.55 -27.46 -11.68
N CYS A 33 -19.93 -28.38 -12.56
CA CYS A 33 -20.38 -29.71 -12.16
C CYS A 33 -19.27 -30.53 -11.50
N SER A 34 -18.01 -30.41 -11.95
CA SER A 34 -16.88 -31.04 -11.27
C SER A 34 -16.69 -30.56 -9.83
N SER A 35 -17.07 -29.30 -9.53
CA SER A 35 -17.04 -28.76 -8.16
C SER A 35 -18.19 -29.32 -7.33
N LEU A 36 -19.40 -29.33 -7.88
CA LEU A 36 -20.62 -29.76 -7.19
C LEU A 36 -20.64 -31.27 -6.91
N LEU A 37 -20.10 -32.08 -7.82
CA LEU A 37 -20.03 -33.54 -7.66
C LEU A 37 -19.17 -33.97 -6.47
N LYS A 38 -18.24 -33.13 -6.01
CA LYS A 38 -17.46 -33.38 -4.79
C LYS A 38 -18.33 -33.43 -3.54
N GLU A 39 -19.45 -32.69 -3.51
CA GLU A 39 -20.43 -32.76 -2.41
C GLU A 39 -21.01 -34.18 -2.26
N PHE A 40 -21.05 -34.95 -3.36
CA PHE A 40 -21.53 -36.32 -3.42
C PHE A 40 -20.41 -37.38 -3.35
N ASN A 41 -19.16 -36.98 -3.06
CA ASN A 41 -17.97 -37.84 -3.14
C ASN A 41 -17.76 -38.49 -4.53
N LEU A 42 -18.05 -37.74 -5.60
CA LEU A 42 -17.91 -38.17 -6.98
C LEU A 42 -16.84 -37.37 -7.74
N ASP A 43 -16.02 -38.09 -8.50
CA ASP A 43 -14.99 -37.54 -9.39
C ASP A 43 -15.50 -37.52 -10.84
N PHE A 44 -15.54 -36.33 -11.43
CA PHE A 44 -15.97 -36.11 -12.82
C PHE A 44 -15.11 -36.91 -13.83
N GLN A 45 -15.73 -37.50 -14.87
CA GLN A 45 -15.01 -38.13 -15.99
C GLN A 45 -15.34 -37.45 -17.32
N SER A 46 -16.63 -37.38 -17.67
CA SER A 46 -17.08 -36.83 -18.96
C SER A 46 -18.50 -36.29 -18.86
N ILE A 47 -18.81 -35.31 -19.70
CA ILE A 47 -20.14 -34.75 -19.90
C ILE A 47 -20.60 -35.01 -21.34
N LYS A 48 -21.89 -35.27 -21.54
CA LYS A 48 -22.52 -35.44 -22.84
C LYS A 48 -23.84 -34.69 -22.86
N LYS A 49 -24.03 -33.79 -23.83
CA LYS A 49 -25.33 -33.12 -24.07
C LYS A 49 -26.34 -34.15 -24.58
N ILE A 50 -27.50 -34.25 -23.93
CA ILE A 50 -28.64 -35.06 -24.40
C ILE A 50 -29.55 -34.18 -25.25
N ARG A 51 -29.99 -33.05 -24.67
CA ARG A 51 -30.86 -32.04 -25.29
C ARG A 51 -30.40 -30.64 -24.89
N GLU A 52 -31.04 -29.61 -25.43
CA GLU A 52 -30.74 -28.24 -24.99
C GLU A 52 -31.11 -28.06 -23.52
N GLY A 53 -30.13 -27.64 -22.71
CA GLY A 53 -30.29 -27.52 -21.26
C GLY A 53 -30.27 -28.86 -20.50
N GLU A 54 -30.04 -30.01 -21.15
CA GLU A 54 -30.01 -31.33 -20.48
C GLU A 54 -28.72 -32.09 -20.80
N TYR A 55 -27.99 -32.48 -19.75
CA TYR A 55 -26.68 -33.11 -19.88
C TYR A 55 -26.58 -34.35 -18.99
N LYS A 56 -25.85 -35.35 -19.49
CA LYS A 56 -25.47 -36.54 -18.74
C LYS A 56 -23.99 -36.47 -18.37
N ILE A 57 -23.67 -36.73 -17.11
CA ILE A 57 -22.29 -36.88 -16.65
C ILE A 57 -22.04 -38.32 -16.24
N THR A 58 -20.91 -38.85 -16.67
CA THR A 58 -20.33 -40.04 -16.05
C THR A 58 -19.30 -39.58 -15.01
N ALA A 59 -19.44 -40.04 -13.78
CA ALA A 59 -18.53 -39.81 -12.67
C ALA A 59 -18.03 -41.14 -12.07
N LYS A 60 -17.02 -41.09 -11.22
CA LYS A 60 -16.55 -42.23 -10.43
C LYS A 60 -16.70 -41.97 -8.95
N ASN A 61 -17.11 -42.97 -8.18
CA ASN A 61 -17.03 -42.89 -6.72
C ASN A 61 -15.62 -43.27 -6.23
N LYS A 62 -15.37 -43.14 -4.93
CA LYS A 62 -14.08 -43.48 -4.30
C LYS A 62 -13.67 -44.95 -4.44
N LEU A 63 -14.60 -45.84 -4.77
CA LEU A 63 -14.36 -47.27 -5.02
C LEU A 63 -14.07 -47.55 -6.51
N GLY A 64 -14.08 -46.52 -7.37
CA GLY A 64 -13.82 -46.63 -8.80
C GLY A 64 -15.03 -47.04 -9.64
N GLU A 65 -16.21 -47.19 -9.05
CA GLU A 65 -17.44 -47.54 -9.75
C GLU A 65 -17.96 -46.35 -10.55
N LYS A 66 -18.48 -46.62 -11.76
CA LYS A 66 -19.06 -45.59 -12.62
C LYS A 66 -20.47 -45.25 -12.15
N ILE A 67 -20.72 -43.96 -11.98
CA ILE A 67 -22.00 -43.40 -11.56
C ILE A 67 -22.46 -42.41 -12.64
N GLU A 68 -23.70 -42.58 -13.09
CA GLU A 68 -24.34 -41.66 -14.03
C GLU A 68 -25.07 -40.55 -13.26
N CYS A 69 -24.93 -39.31 -13.73
CA CYS A 69 -25.55 -38.13 -13.15
C CYS A 69 -26.32 -37.35 -14.22
N LEU A 70 -27.44 -36.75 -13.85
CA LEU A 70 -28.26 -35.94 -14.75
C LEU A 70 -28.15 -34.46 -14.37
N ILE A 71 -28.06 -33.58 -15.38
CA ILE A 71 -28.05 -32.14 -15.18
C ILE A 71 -29.16 -31.50 -16.00
N TRP A 72 -29.94 -30.65 -15.36
CA TRP A 72 -30.77 -29.64 -16.01
C TRP A 72 -30.15 -28.27 -15.81
N ALA A 73 -29.83 -27.59 -16.90
CA ALA A 73 -29.47 -26.18 -16.95
C ALA A 73 -30.57 -25.45 -17.70
N LYS A 74 -31.65 -25.13 -16.99
CA LYS A 74 -32.84 -24.47 -17.53
C LYS A 74 -33.27 -23.33 -16.62
N SER A 75 -33.91 -22.31 -17.18
CA SER A 75 -34.35 -21.13 -16.47
C SER A 75 -35.79 -20.79 -16.83
N GLY A 76 -36.58 -20.50 -15.79
CA GLY A 76 -37.90 -19.87 -15.87
C GLY A 76 -37.96 -18.66 -14.95
N VAL A 77 -39.12 -18.01 -14.85
CA VAL A 77 -39.34 -16.86 -13.94
C VAL A 77 -39.08 -17.25 -12.48
N GLN A 78 -39.58 -18.44 -12.10
CA GLN A 78 -39.39 -19.06 -10.81
C GLN A 78 -39.50 -20.58 -11.00
N ILE A 79 -38.70 -21.36 -10.27
CA ILE A 79 -38.73 -22.83 -10.35
C ILE A 79 -39.56 -23.37 -9.18
N SER A 80 -40.67 -24.03 -9.52
CA SER A 80 -41.67 -24.59 -8.60
C SER A 80 -41.31 -26.00 -8.13
N GLU A 81 -42.14 -26.58 -7.26
CA GLU A 81 -41.98 -27.98 -6.80
C GLU A 81 -42.21 -28.96 -7.96
N GLU A 82 -43.23 -28.71 -8.79
CA GLU A 82 -43.57 -29.49 -9.99
C GLU A 82 -42.38 -29.58 -10.96
N ASP A 83 -41.66 -28.48 -11.18
CA ASP A 83 -40.46 -28.47 -12.02
C ASP A 83 -39.32 -29.37 -11.48
N VAL A 84 -39.22 -29.49 -10.16
CA VAL A 84 -38.20 -30.34 -9.51
C VAL A 84 -38.66 -31.80 -9.45
N GLU A 85 -39.96 -32.04 -9.36
CA GLU A 85 -40.57 -33.36 -9.52
C GLU A 85 -40.30 -33.91 -10.93
N ASP A 86 -40.58 -33.12 -11.97
CA ASP A 86 -40.29 -33.46 -13.37
C ASP A 86 -38.80 -33.79 -13.59
N PHE A 87 -37.92 -32.99 -12.97
CA PHE A 87 -36.48 -33.25 -13.01
C PHE A 87 -36.12 -34.60 -12.36
N TYR A 88 -36.73 -34.90 -11.21
CA TYR A 88 -36.50 -36.15 -10.51
C TYR A 88 -37.04 -37.36 -11.27
N GLU A 89 -38.21 -37.24 -11.91
CA GLU A 89 -38.74 -38.29 -12.78
C GLU A 89 -37.80 -38.58 -13.95
N ASN A 90 -37.26 -37.55 -14.59
CA ASN A 90 -36.27 -37.69 -15.67
C ASN A 90 -34.98 -38.36 -15.15
N MET A 91 -34.51 -37.98 -13.97
CA MET A 91 -33.36 -38.61 -13.31
C MET A 91 -33.56 -40.13 -13.13
N LEU A 92 -34.76 -40.55 -12.71
CA LEU A 92 -35.10 -41.97 -12.59
C LEU A 92 -35.17 -42.69 -13.95
N GLN A 93 -35.77 -42.05 -14.96
CA GLN A 93 -35.85 -42.59 -16.32
C GLN A 93 -34.45 -42.81 -16.94
N GLU A 94 -33.55 -41.84 -16.73
CA GLU A 94 -32.16 -41.89 -17.23
C GLU A 94 -31.22 -42.77 -16.39
N ARG A 95 -31.73 -43.39 -15.32
CA ARG A 95 -30.99 -44.19 -14.33
C ARG A 95 -29.80 -43.43 -13.74
N ALA A 96 -29.97 -42.12 -13.55
CA ALA A 96 -28.97 -41.28 -12.90
C ALA A 96 -29.12 -41.39 -11.37
N MET A 97 -27.99 -41.49 -10.68
CA MET A 97 -27.93 -41.62 -9.21
C MET A 97 -27.82 -40.27 -8.50
N VAL A 98 -27.37 -39.23 -9.21
CA VAL A 98 -27.29 -37.85 -8.71
C VAL A 98 -27.85 -36.89 -9.75
N GLY A 99 -28.66 -35.93 -9.31
CA GLY A 99 -29.21 -34.86 -10.14
C GLY A 99 -28.62 -33.50 -9.77
N ILE A 100 -28.32 -32.65 -10.75
CA ILE A 100 -27.99 -31.23 -10.52
C ILE A 100 -28.93 -30.36 -11.37
N PHE A 101 -29.71 -29.50 -10.72
CA PHE A 101 -30.59 -28.55 -11.40
C PHE A 101 -30.06 -27.13 -11.19
N ILE A 102 -29.60 -26.52 -12.28
CA ILE A 102 -29.06 -25.17 -12.38
C ILE A 102 -30.09 -24.25 -13.05
N THR A 103 -30.40 -23.13 -12.41
CA THR A 103 -31.24 -22.06 -12.96
C THR A 103 -30.57 -20.69 -12.80
N SER A 104 -30.93 -19.71 -13.65
CA SER A 104 -30.52 -18.31 -13.46
C SER A 104 -31.50 -17.52 -12.57
N SER A 105 -32.65 -18.13 -12.23
CA SER A 105 -33.64 -17.57 -11.32
C SER A 105 -33.54 -18.20 -9.93
N HIS A 106 -34.66 -18.43 -9.24
CA HIS A 106 -34.70 -18.93 -7.87
C HIS A 106 -35.71 -20.07 -7.73
N PHE A 107 -35.42 -21.00 -6.81
CA PHE A 107 -36.33 -22.09 -6.43
C PHE A 107 -37.29 -21.64 -5.32
N THR A 108 -38.55 -22.07 -5.38
CA THR A 108 -39.54 -21.90 -4.31
C THR A 108 -39.10 -22.61 -3.02
N LYS A 109 -39.76 -22.29 -1.90
CA LYS A 109 -39.45 -22.93 -0.61
C LYS A 109 -39.86 -24.41 -0.63
N GLU A 110 -40.95 -24.69 -1.32
CA GLU A 110 -41.55 -26.00 -1.55
C GLU A 110 -40.58 -26.88 -2.35
N ALA A 111 -40.08 -26.39 -3.50
CA ALA A 111 -39.07 -27.07 -4.32
C ALA A 111 -37.80 -27.42 -3.54
N ARG A 112 -37.30 -26.48 -2.71
CA ARG A 112 -36.12 -26.73 -1.86
C ARG A 112 -36.42 -27.76 -0.76
N LYS A 113 -37.64 -27.80 -0.24
CA LYS A 113 -38.06 -28.76 0.78
C LYS A 113 -38.16 -30.16 0.19
N PHE A 114 -38.70 -30.28 -1.02
CA PHE A 114 -38.78 -31.53 -1.78
C PHE A 114 -37.39 -32.10 -2.08
N ALA A 115 -36.48 -31.28 -2.64
CA ALA A 115 -35.13 -31.72 -3.00
C ALA A 115 -34.26 -32.19 -1.81
N LYS A 116 -34.52 -31.72 -0.57
CA LYS A 116 -33.72 -32.09 0.62
C LYS A 116 -33.69 -33.59 0.92
N ALA A 117 -34.73 -34.33 0.53
CA ALA A 117 -34.83 -35.77 0.76
C ALA A 117 -34.29 -36.60 -0.41
N LEU A 118 -33.83 -35.95 -1.48
CA LEU A 118 -33.45 -36.58 -2.74
C LEU A 118 -31.96 -36.34 -3.04
N PRO A 119 -31.32 -37.20 -3.86
CA PRO A 119 -29.95 -37.01 -4.33
C PRO A 119 -29.87 -35.91 -5.42
N ILE A 120 -30.51 -34.76 -5.18
CA ILE A 120 -30.59 -33.62 -6.09
C ILE A 120 -29.93 -32.40 -5.47
N ARG A 121 -29.06 -31.74 -6.26
CA ARG A 121 -28.49 -30.44 -5.93
C ARG A 121 -29.14 -29.33 -6.75
N LEU A 122 -29.77 -28.38 -6.07
CA LEU A 122 -30.36 -27.18 -6.68
C LEU A 122 -29.37 -26.02 -6.62
N VAL A 123 -29.11 -25.35 -7.75
CA VAL A 123 -28.20 -24.19 -7.87
C VAL A 123 -28.97 -23.01 -8.46
N ASP A 124 -29.17 -21.96 -7.67
CA ASP A 124 -29.91 -20.77 -8.09
C ASP A 124 -29.01 -19.72 -8.76
N GLY A 125 -29.59 -18.64 -9.27
CA GLY A 125 -28.87 -17.60 -10.01
C GLY A 125 -27.78 -16.89 -9.21
N ILE A 126 -27.96 -16.76 -7.88
CA ILE A 126 -26.96 -16.12 -7.00
C ILE A 126 -25.76 -17.05 -6.88
N GLU A 127 -26.01 -18.32 -6.56
CA GLU A 127 -24.97 -19.34 -6.43
C GLU A 127 -24.27 -19.60 -7.78
N LEU A 128 -25.04 -19.66 -8.88
CA LEU A 128 -24.51 -19.78 -10.24
C LEU A 128 -23.56 -18.62 -10.57
N GLY A 129 -23.94 -17.39 -10.22
CA GLY A 129 -23.10 -16.21 -10.38
C GLY A 129 -21.75 -16.37 -9.67
N GLN A 130 -21.76 -16.86 -8.43
CA GLN A 130 -20.53 -17.13 -7.64
C GLN A 130 -19.68 -18.25 -8.24
N LEU A 131 -20.31 -19.32 -8.74
CA LEU A 131 -19.62 -20.46 -9.33
C LEU A 131 -18.98 -20.13 -10.68
N ILE A 132 -19.62 -19.25 -11.48
CA ILE A 132 -19.08 -18.72 -12.74
C ILE A 132 -17.97 -17.70 -12.48
N THR A 133 -18.09 -16.90 -11.40
CA THR A 133 -17.03 -15.97 -10.96
C THR A 133 -15.95 -16.64 -10.11
N LYS A 134 -15.77 -17.97 -10.21
CA LYS A 134 -14.46 -18.56 -9.91
C LYS A 134 -13.42 -17.77 -10.71
N PRO A 135 -12.45 -17.13 -10.05
CA PRO A 135 -11.52 -16.25 -10.75
C PRO A 135 -10.88 -17.06 -11.87
N GLU A 136 -10.97 -16.53 -13.10
CA GLU A 136 -10.09 -16.91 -14.20
C GLU A 136 -8.73 -17.20 -13.60
N LYS A 137 -8.25 -18.43 -13.82
CA LYS A 137 -6.90 -18.88 -13.42
C LYS A 137 -5.95 -17.72 -13.74
N LEU A 138 -5.50 -17.02 -12.69
CA LEU A 138 -4.83 -15.72 -12.77
C LEU A 138 -3.83 -15.72 -13.93
N GLU A 139 -4.12 -15.00 -15.02
CA GLU A 139 -3.33 -15.10 -16.27
C GLU A 139 -1.84 -14.76 -16.05
N ILE A 140 -1.52 -14.06 -14.95
CA ILE A 140 -0.16 -13.83 -14.48
C ILE A 140 -0.14 -14.02 -12.96
N SER A 141 0.31 -15.19 -12.52
CA SER A 141 0.74 -15.42 -11.13
C SER A 141 2.27 -15.47 -11.04
N ARG A 142 2.84 -14.73 -10.08
CA ARG A 142 4.28 -14.69 -9.79
C ARG A 142 4.52 -14.90 -8.31
N VAL A 143 5.76 -15.21 -7.94
CA VAL A 143 6.17 -15.33 -6.54
C VAL A 143 7.28 -14.35 -6.23
N PHE A 144 7.22 -13.69 -5.08
CA PHE A 144 8.40 -13.01 -4.53
C PHE A 144 9.33 -14.05 -3.92
N LEU A 145 10.62 -13.99 -4.25
CA LEU A 145 11.59 -14.95 -3.71
C LEU A 145 11.93 -14.61 -2.25
N THR A 146 12.34 -15.62 -1.48
CA THR A 146 12.83 -15.45 -0.10
C THR A 146 14.32 -15.77 0.00
N ASP A 147 15.03 -15.07 0.89
CA ASP A 147 16.44 -15.33 1.21
C ASP A 147 16.62 -16.16 2.50
N LYS A 148 15.53 -16.69 3.06
CA LYS A 148 15.54 -17.48 4.30
C LYS A 148 15.18 -18.93 4.06
N THR A 149 15.95 -19.79 4.69
CA THR A 149 15.62 -21.21 4.82
C THR A 149 14.71 -21.44 6.03
N ASP A 150 14.10 -22.63 6.09
CA ASP A 150 13.32 -23.06 7.25
C ASP A 150 14.13 -23.00 8.55
N ARG A 151 15.42 -23.39 8.46
CA ARG A 151 16.34 -23.35 9.60
C ARG A 151 16.51 -21.92 10.12
N ASP A 152 16.63 -20.95 9.24
CA ASP A 152 16.74 -19.53 9.62
C ASP A 152 15.46 -19.03 10.29
N ALA A 153 14.29 -19.42 9.77
CA ALA A 153 13.00 -19.07 10.36
C ALA A 153 12.85 -19.67 11.77
N ILE A 154 13.20 -20.94 11.96
CA ILE A 154 13.18 -21.60 13.28
C ILE A 154 14.09 -20.87 14.27
N VAL A 155 15.32 -20.53 13.86
CA VAL A 155 16.26 -19.79 14.71
C VAL A 155 15.71 -18.40 15.05
N PHE A 156 15.12 -17.70 14.07
CA PHE A 156 14.51 -16.38 14.26
C PHE A 156 13.40 -16.41 15.31
N PHE A 157 12.50 -17.41 15.26
CA PHE A 157 11.38 -17.52 16.18
C PHE A 157 11.81 -18.00 17.57
N LYS A 158 12.79 -18.91 17.67
CA LYS A 158 13.36 -19.32 18.98
C LYS A 158 13.97 -18.14 19.73
N LYS A 159 14.71 -17.26 19.04
CA LYS A 159 15.32 -16.06 19.64
C LYS A 159 14.30 -15.02 20.14
N ARG A 160 13.09 -15.01 19.60
CA ARG A 160 12.01 -14.05 19.95
C ARG A 160 10.97 -14.61 20.90
N ARG A 161 11.21 -15.80 21.44
CA ARG A 161 10.40 -16.42 22.48
C ARG A 161 10.55 -15.61 23.77
N ARG A 162 9.43 -15.21 24.38
CA ARG A 162 9.48 -14.55 25.68
C ARG A 162 9.78 -15.59 26.75
N GLY A 163 10.84 -15.35 27.52
CA GLY A 163 11.22 -16.12 28.70
C GLY A 163 10.92 -15.35 29.98
N LYS A 164 11.15 -15.99 31.13
CA LYS A 164 11.10 -15.33 32.43
C LYS A 164 12.23 -14.30 32.55
N PHE A 165 11.91 -13.09 33.00
CA PHE A 165 12.91 -12.12 33.41
C PHE A 165 13.51 -12.58 34.75
N LEU A 166 14.83 -12.85 34.77
CA LEU A 166 15.55 -13.40 35.94
C LEU A 166 14.90 -14.64 36.59
N GLY A 167 14.19 -15.47 35.81
CA GLY A 167 13.55 -16.69 36.34
C GLY A 167 12.34 -16.46 37.26
N LEU A 168 12.00 -15.20 37.58
CA LEU A 168 11.03 -14.84 38.61
C LEU A 168 9.73 -14.26 38.03
N ILE A 169 9.78 -13.53 36.90
CA ILE A 169 8.62 -12.79 36.38
C ILE A 169 8.41 -13.08 34.88
N GLY A 170 7.20 -13.51 34.52
CA GLY A 170 6.77 -13.77 33.13
C GLY A 170 6.34 -15.22 32.89
N ASN A 171 5.44 -15.43 31.92
CA ASN A 171 5.04 -16.78 31.51
C ASN A 171 5.92 -17.24 30.35
N GLU A 172 6.47 -18.45 30.45
CA GLU A 172 7.26 -19.04 29.36
C GLU A 172 6.38 -19.29 28.14
N GLU A 173 6.82 -18.83 26.98
CA GLU A 173 6.18 -19.14 25.70
C GLU A 173 6.75 -20.44 25.14
N LYS A 174 5.89 -21.34 24.66
CA LYS A 174 6.25 -22.48 23.81
C LYS A 174 5.86 -22.18 22.36
N ILE A 175 6.66 -22.66 21.41
CA ILE A 175 6.30 -22.62 19.99
C ILE A 175 5.39 -23.83 19.75
N GLU A 176 4.17 -23.57 19.26
CA GLU A 176 3.20 -24.61 18.94
C GLU A 176 3.44 -25.14 17.52
N TYR A 177 3.56 -24.23 16.55
CA TYR A 177 3.92 -24.54 15.16
C TYR A 177 4.58 -23.35 14.48
N ILE A 178 5.23 -23.62 13.35
CA ILE A 178 5.75 -22.63 12.40
C ILE A 178 5.28 -23.07 11.01
N ASP A 179 4.43 -22.26 10.38
CA ASP A 179 3.84 -22.57 9.08
C ASP A 179 4.47 -21.72 7.97
N ARG A 180 4.51 -22.29 6.77
CA ARG A 180 4.92 -21.60 5.54
C ARG A 180 3.65 -21.11 4.84
N ARG A 181 3.61 -19.81 4.50
CA ARG A 181 2.43 -19.21 3.91
C ARG A 181 2.74 -18.24 2.79
N TYR A 182 1.79 -18.11 1.87
CA TYR A 182 1.75 -17.05 0.87
C TYR A 182 0.67 -16.04 1.20
N GLU A 183 1.04 -14.77 1.14
CA GLU A 183 0.06 -13.69 1.12
C GLU A 183 -0.17 -13.25 -0.34
N PRO A 184 -1.41 -13.27 -0.84
CA PRO A 184 -1.73 -12.83 -2.20
C PRO A 184 -1.68 -11.31 -2.32
N ILE A 185 -0.84 -10.82 -3.23
CA ILE A 185 -0.61 -9.40 -3.47
C ILE A 185 -1.03 -9.05 -4.90
N ALA A 186 -2.04 -8.21 -5.08
CA ALA A 186 -2.42 -7.69 -6.38
C ALA A 186 -1.49 -6.55 -6.83
N ALA A 187 -1.03 -6.61 -8.07
CA ALA A 187 -0.26 -5.57 -8.72
C ALA A 187 -1.14 -4.72 -9.64
N PHE A 188 -1.04 -3.40 -9.52
CA PHE A 188 -1.75 -2.46 -10.38
C PHE A 188 -0.80 -1.43 -10.98
N SER A 189 -1.09 -1.01 -12.21
CA SER A 189 -0.43 0.09 -12.91
C SER A 189 -1.38 1.27 -13.07
N ILE A 190 -1.06 2.39 -12.43
CA ILE A 190 -1.73 3.67 -12.64
C ILE A 190 -1.06 4.34 -13.84
N ILE A 191 -1.84 4.61 -14.88
CA ILE A 191 -1.39 5.16 -16.15
C ILE A 191 -1.96 6.57 -16.30
N ARG A 192 -1.08 7.56 -16.41
CA ARG A 192 -1.44 8.96 -16.61
C ARG A 192 -0.81 9.49 -17.90
N LYS A 193 -1.61 10.11 -18.76
CA LYS A 193 -1.12 10.80 -19.96
C LYS A 193 -0.70 12.23 -19.60
N VAL A 194 0.57 12.57 -19.84
CA VAL A 194 1.13 13.91 -19.62
C VAL A 194 1.92 14.32 -20.85
N ASN A 195 1.47 15.35 -21.58
CA ASN A 195 2.15 15.95 -22.74
C ASN A 195 2.75 14.90 -23.69
N GLU A 196 1.89 14.01 -24.24
CA GLU A 196 2.22 12.90 -25.15
C GLU A 196 3.05 11.73 -24.55
N SER A 197 3.57 11.87 -23.33
CA SER A 197 4.23 10.79 -22.59
C SER A 197 3.27 10.08 -21.63
N GLU A 198 3.37 8.75 -21.55
CA GLU A 198 2.63 7.96 -20.56
C GLU A 198 3.49 7.75 -19.31
N GLU A 199 3.04 8.31 -18.19
CA GLU A 199 3.62 8.02 -16.89
C GLU A 199 2.91 6.81 -16.29
N ARG A 200 3.66 5.72 -16.09
CA ARG A 200 3.17 4.49 -15.46
C ARG A 200 3.77 4.34 -14.06
N ARG A 201 2.91 4.26 -13.04
CA ARG A 201 3.32 4.01 -11.65
C ARG A 201 2.68 2.72 -11.14
N ARG A 202 3.50 1.83 -10.57
CA ARG A 202 3.02 0.54 -10.05
C ARG A 202 2.80 0.59 -8.55
N ILE A 203 1.77 -0.13 -8.10
CA ILE A 203 1.41 -0.29 -6.70
C ILE A 203 1.04 -1.75 -6.43
N PHE A 204 1.33 -2.18 -5.20
CA PHE A 204 1.09 -3.53 -4.74
C PHE A 204 0.20 -3.50 -3.51
N ILE A 205 -0.88 -4.27 -3.52
CA ILE A 205 -1.92 -4.26 -2.47
C ILE A 205 -2.16 -5.69 -2.00
N SER A 206 -2.18 -5.90 -0.69
CA SER A 206 -2.57 -7.20 -0.12
C SER A 206 -4.05 -7.47 -0.37
N LEU A 207 -4.37 -8.61 -0.99
CA LEU A 207 -5.75 -9.08 -1.14
C LEU A 207 -6.31 -9.68 0.15
N SER A 208 -5.47 -9.99 1.14
CA SER A 208 -5.91 -10.47 2.45
C SER A 208 -6.16 -9.36 3.45
N THR A 209 -5.47 -8.21 3.31
CA THR A 209 -5.59 -7.08 4.27
C THR A 209 -6.03 -5.75 3.67
N GLY A 210 -6.08 -5.58 2.35
CA GLY A 210 -6.47 -4.30 1.72
C GLY A 210 -5.45 -3.18 1.92
N GLU A 211 -4.25 -3.51 2.40
CA GLU A 211 -3.19 -2.54 2.69
C GLU A 211 -2.25 -2.38 1.51
N ILE A 212 -1.85 -1.14 1.24
CA ILE A 212 -0.86 -0.84 0.20
C ILE A 212 0.53 -1.13 0.75
N LEU A 213 1.31 -1.92 0.01
CA LEU A 213 2.69 -2.22 0.33
C LEU A 213 3.64 -1.12 -0.14
N ARG A 214 4.61 -0.80 0.72
CA ARG A 214 5.68 0.15 0.40
C ARG A 214 7.00 -0.36 0.95
N LEU A 215 8.05 -0.26 0.18
CA LEU A 215 9.38 -0.59 0.67
C LEU A 215 10.04 0.59 1.39
N GLU A 216 10.61 0.32 2.55
CA GLU A 216 11.47 1.25 3.27
C GLU A 216 12.74 0.54 3.72
N ARG A 217 13.89 0.96 3.19
CA ARG A 217 15.19 0.31 3.39
C ARG A 217 15.16 -1.16 2.97
N ARG A 218 14.90 -2.06 3.92
CA ARG A 218 14.84 -3.53 3.77
C ARG A 218 13.59 -4.11 4.43
N THR A 219 12.56 -3.29 4.60
CA THR A 219 11.33 -3.66 5.29
C THR A 219 10.14 -3.27 4.41
N ILE A 220 9.19 -4.20 4.26
CA ILE A 220 7.91 -3.91 3.64
C ILE A 220 7.01 -3.29 4.71
N LEU A 221 6.66 -2.03 4.53
CA LEU A 221 5.69 -1.31 5.32
C LEU A 221 4.30 -1.43 4.70
N ARG A 222 3.27 -1.34 5.54
CA ARG A 222 1.87 -1.48 5.17
C ARG A 222 1.12 -0.20 5.46
N ASN A 223 0.42 0.31 4.46
CA ASN A 223 -0.38 1.52 4.58
C ASN A 223 -1.89 1.17 4.58
N PRO A 224 -2.61 1.39 5.69
CA PRO A 224 -4.01 1.01 5.83
C PRO A 224 -4.99 2.02 5.23
N LYS A 225 -4.53 3.12 4.62
CA LYS A 225 -5.41 4.16 4.07
C LYS A 225 -6.44 3.62 3.07
N LEU A 226 -6.05 2.71 2.20
CA LEU A 226 -6.95 2.12 1.21
C LEU A 226 -7.97 1.18 1.85
N ARG A 227 -7.54 0.34 2.81
CA ARG A 227 -8.43 -0.54 3.58
C ARG A 227 -9.63 0.21 4.16
N LYS A 228 -9.42 1.42 4.69
CA LYS A 228 -10.53 2.24 5.22
C LYS A 228 -11.66 2.49 4.23
N ILE A 229 -11.36 2.57 2.94
CA ILE A 229 -12.34 2.77 1.87
C ILE A 229 -12.95 1.43 1.45
N LEU A 230 -12.11 0.38 1.37
CA LEU A 230 -12.55 -0.97 0.99
C LEU A 230 -13.50 -1.59 2.02
N ASP A 231 -13.30 -1.31 3.31
CA ASP A 231 -14.13 -1.81 4.41
C ASP A 231 -15.48 -1.07 4.54
N LEU A 232 -15.72 -0.02 3.74
CA LEU A 232 -17.00 0.69 3.74
C LEU A 232 -18.12 -0.18 3.15
N PRO A 233 -19.35 -0.08 3.70
CA PRO A 233 -20.54 -0.62 3.05
C PRO A 233 -20.65 -0.13 1.61
N GLU A 234 -21.16 -0.96 0.69
CA GLU A 234 -21.18 -0.64 -0.75
C GLU A 234 -21.86 0.70 -1.06
N GLU A 235 -23.03 0.98 -0.46
CA GLU A 235 -23.75 2.25 -0.64
C GLU A 235 -22.93 3.46 -0.16
N THR A 236 -22.31 3.35 1.02
CA THR A 236 -21.48 4.40 1.61
C THR A 236 -20.20 4.62 0.78
N ARG A 237 -19.61 3.54 0.28
CA ARG A 237 -18.43 3.57 -0.60
C ARG A 237 -18.75 4.28 -1.90
N GLN A 238 -19.87 3.95 -2.54
CA GLN A 238 -20.30 4.61 -3.78
C GLN A 238 -20.50 6.11 -3.56
N SER A 239 -21.19 6.49 -2.49
CA SER A 239 -21.39 7.91 -2.13
C SER A 239 -20.06 8.65 -1.96
N PHE A 240 -19.05 8.00 -1.37
CA PHE A 240 -17.72 8.58 -1.23
C PHE A 240 -16.96 8.68 -2.56
N LEU A 241 -17.10 7.71 -3.45
CA LEU A 241 -16.52 7.76 -4.79
C LEU A 241 -17.17 8.87 -5.63
N ASP A 242 -18.49 9.04 -5.51
CA ASP A 242 -19.22 10.12 -6.17
C ASP A 242 -18.74 11.49 -5.67
N LEU A 243 -18.52 11.65 -4.36
CA LEU A 243 -17.90 12.86 -3.79
C LEU A 243 -16.52 13.16 -4.41
N LEU A 244 -15.68 12.14 -4.57
CA LEU A 244 -14.37 12.29 -5.20
C LEU A 244 -14.48 12.69 -6.68
N ALA A 245 -15.49 12.17 -7.39
CA ALA A 245 -15.77 12.54 -8.79
C ALA A 245 -16.21 14.00 -8.91
N HIS A 246 -17.02 14.51 -7.97
CA HIS A 246 -17.55 15.88 -7.94
C HIS A 246 -16.57 16.93 -7.38
N GLY A 247 -15.25 16.71 -7.50
CA GLY A 247 -14.27 17.70 -7.06
C GLY A 247 -13.90 17.63 -5.57
N GLY A 248 -14.56 16.78 -4.77
CA GLY A 248 -14.27 16.61 -3.34
C GLY A 248 -15.07 17.53 -2.42
N GLU A 249 -16.09 18.21 -2.94
CA GLU A 249 -17.04 19.03 -2.16
C GLU A 249 -18.46 18.85 -2.71
N MET A 250 -19.42 18.54 -1.82
CA MET A 250 -20.84 18.41 -2.17
C MET A 250 -21.71 18.89 -1.00
N GLU A 251 -22.98 19.17 -1.26
CA GLU A 251 -23.95 19.52 -0.22
C GLU A 251 -24.28 18.32 0.68
N THR A 252 -24.59 18.58 1.95
CA THR A 252 -25.02 17.56 2.92
C THR A 252 -26.31 16.84 2.50
N SER A 253 -27.19 17.51 1.75
CA SER A 253 -28.43 16.97 1.17
C SER A 253 -28.20 15.80 0.21
N ALA A 254 -27.02 15.74 -0.43
CA ALA A 254 -26.68 14.69 -1.38
C ALA A 254 -26.39 13.32 -0.72
N PHE A 255 -26.28 13.26 0.62
CA PHE A 255 -25.92 12.05 1.34
C PHE A 255 -27.01 11.61 2.32
N LYS A 256 -27.16 10.30 2.49
CA LYS A 256 -27.92 9.76 3.62
C LYS A 256 -27.16 10.08 4.90
N ARG A 257 -27.88 10.47 5.96
CA ARG A 257 -27.29 10.78 7.28
C ARG A 257 -26.39 9.65 7.82
N LYS A 258 -26.83 8.40 7.67
CA LYS A 258 -26.06 7.22 8.07
C LYS A 258 -24.71 7.11 7.34
N ASP A 259 -24.66 7.46 6.06
CA ASP A 259 -23.43 7.41 5.26
C ASP A 259 -22.46 8.51 5.69
N LEU A 260 -22.97 9.73 5.94
CA LEU A 260 -22.15 10.83 6.48
C LEU A 260 -21.52 10.48 7.83
N ASP A 261 -22.30 9.91 8.75
CA ASP A 261 -21.81 9.52 10.07
C ASP A 261 -20.67 8.49 9.96
N ILE A 262 -20.77 7.53 9.03
CA ILE A 262 -19.71 6.54 8.77
C ILE A 262 -18.47 7.20 8.17
N LEU A 263 -18.63 8.07 7.16
CA LEU A 263 -17.52 8.73 6.48
C LEU A 263 -16.76 9.71 7.40
N GLU A 264 -17.49 10.41 8.28
CA GLU A 264 -16.91 11.30 9.28
C GLU A 264 -16.15 10.50 10.35
N LYS A 265 -16.73 9.40 10.85
CA LYS A 265 -16.09 8.50 11.82
C LYS A 265 -14.77 7.92 11.29
N GLU A 266 -14.73 7.51 10.02
CA GLU A 266 -13.52 6.99 9.38
C GLU A 266 -12.49 8.07 9.02
N LYS A 267 -12.84 9.35 9.25
CA LYS A 267 -12.05 10.55 8.92
C LYS A 267 -11.76 10.66 7.42
N LEU A 268 -12.76 10.36 6.60
CA LEU A 268 -12.69 10.48 5.13
C LEU A 268 -13.25 11.82 4.64
N VAL A 269 -14.19 12.39 5.39
CA VAL A 269 -14.80 13.70 5.12
C VAL A 269 -14.78 14.60 6.35
N LYS A 270 -15.00 15.90 6.16
CA LYS A 270 -15.34 16.90 7.18
C LYS A 270 -16.68 17.50 6.80
N VAL A 271 -17.63 17.50 7.74
CA VAL A 271 -18.96 18.08 7.53
C VAL A 271 -19.01 19.47 8.16
N HIS A 272 -19.27 20.49 7.37
CA HIS A 272 -19.49 21.86 7.83
C HIS A 272 -21.00 22.09 7.89
N ARG A 273 -21.56 22.05 9.09
CA ARG A 273 -22.97 22.43 9.31
C ARG A 273 -23.05 23.95 9.42
N SER A 274 -23.91 24.59 8.62
CA SER A 274 -24.14 26.04 8.77
C SER A 274 -24.75 26.29 10.15
N LYS A 275 -23.98 26.88 11.08
CA LYS A 275 -24.55 27.41 12.32
C LYS A 275 -25.42 28.62 11.94
N LYS A 276 -26.64 28.68 12.49
CA LYS A 276 -27.48 29.88 12.45
C LYS A 276 -26.64 31.09 12.88
N SER A 277 -26.63 32.11 12.01
CA SER A 277 -26.24 33.50 12.25
C SER A 277 -25.99 33.87 13.72
N GLY A 278 -24.72 34.11 14.06
CA GLY A 278 -24.30 34.70 15.32
C GLY A 278 -22.97 34.12 15.81
N GLU A 279 -21.88 34.86 15.61
CA GLU A 279 -20.53 34.64 16.15
C GLU A 279 -19.73 33.45 15.55
N ARG A 280 -19.11 33.69 14.39
CA ARG A 280 -17.81 33.04 14.09
C ARG A 280 -16.74 33.84 14.85
N SER A 281 -15.98 33.18 15.73
CA SER A 281 -14.86 33.83 16.40
C SER A 281 -13.78 34.19 15.36
N PHE A 282 -13.14 35.34 15.51
CA PHE A 282 -12.01 35.75 14.66
C PHE A 282 -10.91 34.68 14.61
N MET A 283 -10.73 33.93 15.70
CA MET A 283 -9.79 32.80 15.77
C MET A 283 -10.19 31.62 14.86
N ASP A 284 -11.48 31.37 14.66
CA ASP A 284 -11.97 30.30 13.78
C ASP A 284 -11.70 30.66 12.31
N LEU A 285 -11.94 31.92 11.95
CA LEU A 285 -11.63 32.44 10.61
C LEU A 285 -10.12 32.39 10.33
N LEU A 286 -9.31 32.77 11.32
CA LEU A 286 -7.85 32.78 11.18
C LEU A 286 -7.27 31.37 11.10
N MET A 287 -7.84 30.40 11.83
CA MET A 287 -7.46 29.00 11.72
C MET A 287 -7.88 28.37 10.39
N ASP A 288 -9.03 28.72 9.85
CA ASP A 288 -9.46 28.26 8.51
C ASP A 288 -8.59 28.87 7.41
N GLU A 289 -8.19 30.14 7.54
CA GLU A 289 -7.25 30.80 6.61
C GLU A 289 -5.85 30.16 6.68
N ILE A 290 -5.33 29.90 7.90
CA ILE A 290 -4.04 29.21 8.08
C ILE A 290 -4.11 27.79 7.56
N HIS A 291 -5.21 27.06 7.81
CA HIS A 291 -5.34 25.67 7.39
C HIS A 291 -5.52 25.57 5.87
N SER A 292 -6.33 26.45 5.27
CA SER A 292 -6.48 26.53 3.81
C SER A 292 -5.17 26.97 3.15
N THR A 293 -4.45 27.94 3.71
CA THR A 293 -3.13 28.36 3.21
C THR A 293 -2.08 27.26 3.39
N ALA A 294 -2.08 26.51 4.49
CA ALA A 294 -1.20 25.35 4.68
C ALA A 294 -1.53 24.21 3.70
N THR A 295 -2.81 24.03 3.37
CA THR A 295 -3.27 23.06 2.36
C THR A 295 -2.84 23.53 0.97
N VAL A 296 -3.05 24.80 0.64
CA VAL A 296 -2.63 25.43 -0.62
C VAL A 296 -1.10 25.38 -0.76
N ILE A 297 -0.31 25.81 0.23
CA ILE A 297 1.17 25.71 0.22
C ILE A 297 1.63 24.25 0.07
N SER A 298 0.93 23.29 0.68
CA SER A 298 1.19 21.86 0.47
C SER A 298 0.89 21.41 -0.97
N HIS A 299 -0.08 22.04 -1.64
CA HIS A 299 -0.40 21.83 -3.05
C HIS A 299 0.53 22.59 -4.01
N THR A 300 0.95 23.83 -3.70
CA THR A 300 1.83 24.66 -4.55
C THR A 300 3.30 24.27 -4.44
N THR A 301 3.81 23.87 -3.26
CA THR A 301 5.18 23.32 -3.15
C THR A 301 5.29 21.89 -3.71
N ALA A 302 4.15 21.27 -4.03
CA ALA A 302 4.04 19.99 -4.72
C ALA A 302 3.63 20.15 -6.19
N ASN A 303 4.14 21.20 -6.88
CA ASN A 303 3.94 21.56 -8.29
C ASN A 303 2.93 20.73 -9.13
N VAL A 304 1.76 21.36 -9.26
CA VAL A 304 0.85 21.44 -10.42
C VAL A 304 -0.05 20.24 -10.69
N ILE A 305 -1.38 20.46 -10.57
CA ILE A 305 -2.36 20.43 -11.67
C ILE A 305 -3.69 21.00 -11.15
N ASN A 306 -4.11 22.14 -11.72
CA ASN A 306 -5.46 22.73 -11.60
C ASN A 306 -6.51 21.83 -12.29
N PRO A 307 -7.76 21.80 -11.82
CA PRO A 307 -8.92 21.67 -12.68
C PRO A 307 -9.53 23.06 -12.96
N LYS A 308 -9.90 23.25 -14.23
CA LYS A 308 -10.59 24.40 -14.81
C LYS A 308 -11.81 24.83 -13.97
N GLU A 309 -11.96 26.14 -13.81
CA GLU A 309 -13.21 26.78 -13.43
C GLU A 309 -14.28 26.49 -14.48
N SER A 310 -15.46 26.08 -14.01
CA SER A 310 -16.69 25.99 -14.78
C SER A 310 -17.66 27.02 -14.19
N GLU A 311 -18.03 27.99 -15.01
CA GLU A 311 -18.95 29.09 -14.70
C GLU A 311 -20.27 28.58 -14.10
N SER A 312 -20.68 29.18 -12.98
CA SER A 312 -21.98 28.92 -12.37
C SER A 312 -23.04 29.86 -12.94
N THR A 313 -23.98 29.28 -13.68
CA THR A 313 -25.19 29.94 -14.17
C THR A 313 -26.10 30.28 -12.98
N ILE A 314 -26.30 31.58 -12.72
CA ILE A 314 -27.23 32.07 -11.70
C ILE A 314 -28.66 31.89 -12.20
N THR A 315 -29.35 30.83 -11.74
CA THR A 315 -30.81 30.71 -11.87
C THR A 315 -31.50 31.15 -10.58
N THR A 316 -32.18 32.28 -10.63
CA THR A 316 -33.12 32.77 -9.61
C THR A 316 -34.40 31.93 -9.64
N ARG A 317 -34.84 31.37 -8.49
CA ARG A 317 -36.18 30.78 -8.35
C ARG A 317 -36.96 31.38 -7.18
N ARG A 318 -38.16 31.86 -7.54
CA ARG A 318 -39.25 32.37 -6.69
C ARG A 318 -39.70 31.31 -5.67
N ARG A 319 -39.99 31.80 -4.46
CA ARG A 319 -40.71 31.08 -3.40
C ARG A 319 -42.17 30.84 -3.78
N THR A 320 -42.62 29.60 -3.69
CA THR A 320 -44.00 29.25 -3.32
C THR A 320 -43.95 28.09 -2.33
N GLY A 321 -44.70 28.24 -1.23
CA GLY A 321 -44.57 27.41 -0.04
C GLY A 321 -45.18 26.02 -0.14
N ARG A 322 -44.53 25.06 0.52
CA ARG A 322 -45.15 23.98 1.30
C ARG A 322 -44.06 23.25 2.10
N SER A 323 -44.35 23.01 3.38
CA SER A 323 -43.68 22.08 4.31
C SER A 323 -42.16 21.91 4.15
N ILE A 324 -41.39 22.75 4.86
CA ILE A 324 -39.93 22.59 4.99
C ILE A 324 -39.68 21.49 6.02
N VAL A 325 -39.36 20.29 5.55
CA VAL A 325 -38.40 19.44 6.27
C VAL A 325 -37.11 20.25 6.28
N VAL A 326 -36.62 20.61 7.47
CA VAL A 326 -35.38 21.39 7.60
C VAL A 326 -34.24 20.48 7.17
N GLU A 327 -33.89 20.51 5.89
CA GLU A 327 -32.61 19.99 5.40
C GLU A 327 -31.52 20.88 6.00
N GLU A 328 -30.60 20.27 6.76
CA GLU A 328 -29.45 20.98 7.32
C GLU A 328 -28.56 21.44 6.15
N GLU A 329 -28.68 22.72 5.76
CA GLU A 329 -27.78 23.36 4.79
C GLU A 329 -26.34 23.31 5.33
N GLY A 330 -25.52 22.43 4.75
CA GLY A 330 -24.12 22.24 5.10
C GLY A 330 -23.33 21.73 3.90
N SER A 331 -22.00 21.80 3.99
CA SER A 331 -21.10 21.28 2.96
C SER A 331 -20.25 20.13 3.50
N VAL A 332 -20.05 19.12 2.67
CA VAL A 332 -19.22 17.95 2.95
C VAL A 332 -17.96 18.08 2.12
N LYS A 333 -16.80 18.14 2.77
CA LYS A 333 -15.49 18.23 2.12
C LYS A 333 -14.69 16.96 2.36
N VAL A 334 -14.01 16.46 1.34
CA VAL A 334 -13.06 15.35 1.50
C VAL A 334 -11.91 15.79 2.41
N SER A 335 -11.64 15.00 3.45
CA SER A 335 -10.46 15.17 4.32
C SER A 335 -9.39 14.11 4.07
N PHE A 336 -9.72 13.08 3.28
CA PHE A 336 -8.80 12.04 2.87
C PHE A 336 -7.81 12.52 1.80
N SER A 337 -6.52 12.28 2.03
CA SER A 337 -5.48 12.48 1.02
C SER A 337 -4.87 11.12 0.60
N PRO A 338 -4.96 10.75 -0.69
CA PRO A 338 -4.37 9.51 -1.18
C PRO A 338 -2.85 9.50 -1.03
N PRO A 339 -2.23 8.32 -0.84
CA PRO A 339 -0.79 8.24 -0.79
C PRO A 339 -0.19 8.63 -2.15
N ARG A 340 0.80 9.53 -2.13
CA ARG A 340 1.57 9.87 -3.33
C ARG A 340 2.46 8.68 -3.70
N ILE A 341 2.10 8.00 -4.78
CA ILE A 341 2.84 6.85 -5.29
C ILE A 341 4.20 7.31 -5.79
N ASP A 342 5.28 6.72 -5.32
CA ASP A 342 6.64 6.95 -5.79
C ASP A 342 7.35 5.60 -5.98
N ALA A 343 8.63 5.61 -6.35
CA ALA A 343 9.39 4.39 -6.57
C ALA A 343 9.26 3.33 -5.46
N SER A 344 9.08 3.71 -4.20
CA SER A 344 8.96 2.76 -3.07
C SER A 344 7.73 1.87 -3.09
N TYR A 345 6.70 2.24 -3.83
CA TYR A 345 5.48 1.45 -3.96
C TYR A 345 5.62 0.35 -5.00
N ASP A 346 6.59 0.47 -5.91
CA ASP A 346 6.94 -0.58 -6.87
C ASP A 346 7.91 -1.57 -6.21
N ILE A 347 7.39 -2.46 -5.37
CA ILE A 347 8.23 -3.39 -4.59
C ILE A 347 8.92 -4.45 -5.48
N GLU A 348 8.36 -4.78 -6.64
CA GLU A 348 8.99 -5.68 -7.63
C GLU A 348 10.30 -5.12 -8.18
N ARG A 349 10.45 -3.79 -8.24
CA ARG A 349 11.73 -3.16 -8.59
C ARG A 349 12.87 -3.58 -7.65
N PHE A 350 12.57 -3.91 -6.40
CA PHE A 350 13.56 -4.13 -5.35
C PHE A 350 13.64 -5.57 -4.85
N ILE A 351 12.65 -6.40 -5.15
CA ILE A 351 12.57 -7.79 -4.68
C ILE A 351 12.61 -8.71 -5.89
N GLU A 352 13.44 -9.75 -5.83
CA GLU A 352 13.50 -10.75 -6.89
C GLU A 352 12.19 -11.54 -6.96
N THR A 353 11.74 -11.81 -8.19
CA THR A 353 10.52 -12.57 -8.46
C THR A 353 10.83 -13.82 -9.28
N GLY A 354 10.05 -14.87 -9.06
CA GLY A 354 10.04 -16.10 -9.85
C GLY A 354 8.66 -16.41 -10.41
N SER A 355 8.59 -17.43 -11.27
CA SER A 355 7.35 -17.98 -11.82
C SER A 355 6.90 -19.28 -11.12
N GLU A 356 7.80 -19.95 -10.40
CA GLU A 356 7.51 -21.23 -9.73
C GLU A 356 6.96 -20.99 -8.33
N ILE A 357 5.70 -21.37 -8.12
CA ILE A 357 5.01 -21.27 -6.82
C ILE A 357 5.18 -22.61 -6.10
N ASN A 358 5.63 -22.57 -4.84
CA ASN A 358 5.81 -23.78 -4.05
C ASN A 358 4.47 -24.21 -3.44
N GLU A 359 3.92 -25.32 -3.91
CA GLU A 359 2.63 -25.86 -3.46
C GLU A 359 2.60 -26.23 -1.96
N ASN A 360 3.76 -26.34 -1.30
CA ASN A 360 3.85 -26.63 0.14
C ASN A 360 3.56 -25.42 1.05
N PHE A 361 3.24 -24.26 0.49
CA PHE A 361 2.91 -23.06 1.25
C PHE A 361 1.39 -22.87 1.22
N ASP A 362 0.79 -22.70 2.38
CA ASP A 362 -0.64 -22.39 2.45
C ASP A 362 -0.89 -20.95 2.00
N GLU A 363 -1.91 -20.71 1.17
CA GLU A 363 -2.28 -19.37 0.76
C GLU A 363 -3.27 -18.73 1.75
N ASP A 364 -3.02 -17.48 2.12
CA ASP A 364 -3.95 -16.70 2.92
C ASP A 364 -5.23 -16.39 2.11
N GLU A 365 -6.36 -16.38 2.79
CA GLU A 365 -7.66 -16.05 2.20
C GLU A 365 -7.64 -14.66 1.55
N MET A 366 -8.18 -14.57 0.32
CA MET A 366 -8.40 -13.30 -0.37
C MET A 366 -9.72 -12.69 0.12
N LYS A 367 -9.64 -11.60 0.87
CA LYS A 367 -10.80 -10.89 1.42
C LYS A 367 -11.34 -9.83 0.49
N TYR A 368 -10.51 -9.33 -0.42
CA TYR A 368 -10.85 -8.23 -1.32
C TYR A 368 -10.73 -8.68 -2.78
N ASN A 369 -11.69 -8.24 -3.60
CA ASN A 369 -11.67 -8.46 -5.04
C ASN A 369 -10.79 -7.40 -5.74
N TYR A 370 -9.94 -7.83 -6.68
CA TYR A 370 -9.10 -6.92 -7.46
C TYR A 370 -9.92 -5.96 -8.34
N ALA A 371 -11.12 -6.35 -8.78
CA ALA A 371 -12.02 -5.49 -9.56
C ALA A 371 -12.50 -4.29 -8.74
N ASP A 372 -12.90 -4.52 -7.48
CA ASP A 372 -13.32 -3.45 -6.57
C ASP A 372 -12.17 -2.51 -6.25
N ILE A 373 -10.98 -3.07 -5.99
CA ILE A 373 -9.77 -2.30 -5.75
C ILE A 373 -9.43 -1.43 -6.96
N LYS A 374 -9.53 -1.98 -8.17
CA LYS A 374 -9.31 -1.23 -9.42
C LYS A 374 -10.23 -0.02 -9.51
N THR A 375 -11.53 -0.20 -9.30
CA THR A 375 -12.52 0.89 -9.34
C THR A 375 -12.22 1.98 -8.31
N VAL A 376 -11.86 1.59 -7.09
CA VAL A 376 -11.49 2.57 -6.04
C VAL A 376 -10.23 3.35 -6.45
N LEU A 377 -9.22 2.69 -7.01
CA LEU A 377 -7.99 3.34 -7.45
C LEU A 377 -8.20 4.30 -8.62
N GLU A 378 -9.04 3.94 -9.59
CA GLU A 378 -9.37 4.79 -10.76
C GLU A 378 -9.97 6.13 -10.31
N ASN A 379 -10.94 6.07 -9.40
CA ASN A 379 -11.57 7.26 -8.83
C ASN A 379 -10.62 8.06 -7.94
N LEU A 380 -9.82 7.38 -7.12
CA LEU A 380 -8.93 8.02 -6.16
C LEU A 380 -7.79 8.79 -6.83
N TYR A 381 -7.23 8.25 -7.92
CA TYR A 381 -6.13 8.86 -8.66
C TYR A 381 -6.58 9.62 -9.91
N ARG A 382 -7.87 9.56 -10.27
CA ARG A 382 -8.43 10.13 -11.52
C ARG A 382 -7.60 9.74 -12.74
N ALA A 383 -7.25 8.47 -12.82
CA ALA A 383 -6.33 7.92 -13.81
C ALA A 383 -6.79 6.53 -14.24
N ASN A 384 -6.34 6.08 -15.41
CA ASN A 384 -6.59 4.72 -15.85
C ASN A 384 -5.76 3.75 -14.99
N VAL A 385 -6.37 2.68 -14.50
CA VAL A 385 -5.67 1.66 -13.73
C VAL A 385 -5.75 0.34 -14.48
N ARG A 386 -4.60 -0.33 -14.63
CA ARG A 386 -4.53 -1.68 -15.19
C ARG A 386 -4.14 -2.67 -14.10
N PHE A 387 -4.83 -3.80 -14.04
CA PHE A 387 -4.44 -4.93 -13.22
C PHE A 387 -3.31 -5.71 -13.94
N ASP A 388 -2.19 -5.92 -13.26
CA ASP A 388 -1.00 -6.56 -13.83
C ASP A 388 -0.85 -8.04 -13.40
N GLY A 389 -1.62 -8.52 -12.43
CA GLY A 389 -1.57 -9.89 -11.92
C GLY A 389 -1.45 -10.01 -10.40
N VAL A 390 -1.34 -11.25 -9.90
CA VAL A 390 -1.16 -11.56 -8.47
C VAL A 390 0.24 -12.09 -8.21
N TYR A 391 0.81 -11.62 -7.10
CA TYR A 391 2.12 -12.02 -6.60
C TYR A 391 1.94 -12.70 -5.25
N HIS A 392 2.51 -13.89 -5.09
CA HIS A 392 2.53 -14.59 -3.82
C HIS A 392 3.75 -14.14 -3.01
N LEU A 393 3.51 -13.48 -1.86
CA LEU A 393 4.55 -13.03 -0.95
C LEU A 393 4.79 -14.10 0.13
N PRO A 394 5.93 -14.81 0.13
CA PRO A 394 6.21 -15.84 1.14
C PRO A 394 6.46 -15.22 2.50
N TYR A 395 5.92 -15.86 3.54
CA TYR A 395 6.21 -15.54 4.92
C TYR A 395 6.09 -16.79 5.81
N TYR A 396 6.72 -16.74 6.97
CA TYR A 396 6.53 -17.75 8.01
C TYR A 396 5.63 -17.22 9.12
N LEU A 397 4.69 -18.04 9.58
CA LEU A 397 3.81 -17.74 10.71
C LEU A 397 4.16 -18.62 11.89
N CYS A 398 4.56 -18.02 13.01
CA CYS A 398 4.79 -18.76 14.26
C CYS A 398 3.67 -18.50 15.25
N LYS A 399 3.09 -19.57 15.80
CA LYS A 399 2.16 -19.51 16.92
C LYS A 399 2.90 -19.81 18.22
N TYR A 400 2.95 -18.83 19.11
CA TYR A 400 3.43 -18.99 20.48
C TYR A 400 2.24 -19.23 21.41
N ARG A 401 2.38 -20.22 22.29
CA ARG A 401 1.40 -20.52 23.34
C ARG A 401 2.03 -20.33 24.70
N SER A 402 1.35 -19.57 25.54
CA SER A 402 1.62 -19.41 26.96
C SER A 402 0.44 -19.94 27.77
N LEU A 403 0.56 -19.99 29.11
CA LEU A 403 -0.51 -20.49 30.00
C LEU A 403 -1.87 -19.83 29.77
N HIS A 404 -1.89 -18.53 29.45
CA HIS A 404 -3.14 -17.76 29.32
C HIS A 404 -3.28 -16.99 28.00
N ARG A 405 -2.28 -17.04 27.11
CA ARG A 405 -2.25 -16.21 25.90
C ARG A 405 -1.64 -16.95 24.73
N THR A 406 -2.21 -16.71 23.57
CA THR A 406 -1.65 -17.09 22.27
C THR A 406 -1.13 -15.84 21.58
N ARG A 407 0.05 -15.91 20.97
CA ARG A 407 0.65 -14.81 20.22
C ARG A 407 1.10 -15.32 18.86
N TYR A 408 0.76 -14.60 17.80
CA TYR A 408 1.25 -14.88 16.46
C TYR A 408 2.38 -13.92 16.11
N LEU A 409 3.38 -14.41 15.38
CA LEU A 409 4.44 -13.57 14.82
C LEU A 409 4.68 -13.97 13.37
N LYS A 410 4.61 -12.98 12.47
CA LYS A 410 4.95 -13.14 11.05
C LYS A 410 6.42 -12.79 10.81
N LEU A 411 7.09 -13.59 9.99
CA LEU A 411 8.42 -13.31 9.43
C LEU A 411 8.29 -13.21 7.91
N VAL A 412 8.42 -11.99 7.39
CA VAL A 412 8.51 -11.72 5.96
C VAL A 412 9.98 -11.45 5.64
N SER A 413 10.58 -12.24 4.75
CA SER A 413 11.99 -12.07 4.37
C SER A 413 12.17 -12.21 2.86
N PRO A 414 11.91 -11.13 2.11
CA PRO A 414 12.05 -11.14 0.66
C PRO A 414 13.53 -11.14 0.26
N LYS A 415 13.84 -11.81 -0.85
CA LYS A 415 15.15 -11.78 -1.48
C LYS A 415 15.31 -10.48 -2.28
N PHE A 416 16.11 -9.57 -1.75
CA PHE A 416 16.30 -8.26 -2.37
C PHE A 416 17.21 -8.30 -3.59
N ASN A 417 16.83 -7.56 -4.62
CA ASN A 417 17.63 -7.35 -5.83
C ASN A 417 18.87 -6.51 -5.52
N LEU A 418 20.05 -7.13 -5.68
CA LEU A 418 21.34 -6.54 -5.34
C LEU A 418 21.72 -5.32 -6.19
N LYS A 419 21.10 -5.16 -7.37
CA LYS A 419 21.26 -3.95 -8.20
C LYS A 419 20.82 -2.70 -7.44
N PHE A 420 19.76 -2.82 -6.65
CA PHE A 420 19.17 -1.72 -5.89
C PHE A 420 19.56 -1.74 -4.42
N ILE A 421 19.47 -2.91 -3.75
CA ILE A 421 19.73 -3.05 -2.31
C ILE A 421 21.02 -3.85 -2.10
N PRO A 422 22.12 -3.19 -1.71
CA PRO A 422 23.39 -3.87 -1.51
C PRO A 422 23.33 -4.88 -0.35
N LYS A 423 24.18 -5.91 -0.39
CA LYS A 423 24.36 -6.87 0.72
C LYS A 423 24.93 -6.13 1.93
N LYS A 424 24.55 -6.58 3.14
CA LYS A 424 25.20 -6.11 4.37
C LYS A 424 26.60 -6.70 4.44
N THR A 425 27.63 -5.85 4.46
CA THR A 425 29.00 -6.27 4.77
C THR A 425 29.17 -6.44 6.28
N ALA A 426 30.31 -6.98 6.73
CA ALA A 426 30.60 -7.15 8.15
C ALA A 426 30.61 -5.81 8.91
N GLU A 427 31.02 -4.75 8.22
CA GLU A 427 31.17 -3.38 8.72
C GLU A 427 29.86 -2.59 8.63
N TYR A 428 28.76 -3.18 8.13
CA TYR A 428 27.47 -2.50 7.97
C TYR A 428 26.99 -1.83 9.26
N GLY A 429 27.32 -2.40 10.43
CA GLY A 429 27.01 -1.80 11.73
C GLY A 429 27.64 -0.42 11.91
N ILE A 430 28.90 -0.26 11.53
CA ILE A 430 29.64 1.02 11.62
C ILE A 430 29.04 2.04 10.66
N TYR A 431 28.76 1.64 9.42
CA TYR A 431 28.14 2.53 8.44
C TYR A 431 26.74 2.97 8.88
N SER A 432 25.94 2.03 9.39
CA SER A 432 24.60 2.32 9.91
C SER A 432 24.65 3.25 11.13
N PHE A 433 25.68 3.16 11.97
CA PHE A 433 25.89 4.08 13.08
C PHE A 433 26.20 5.49 12.56
N ILE A 434 27.18 5.63 11.67
CA ILE A 434 27.56 6.91 11.05
C ILE A 434 26.36 7.59 10.37
N ASP A 435 25.55 6.82 9.66
CA ASP A 435 24.35 7.33 9.00
C ASP A 435 23.18 7.67 9.95
N THR A 436 23.19 7.09 11.16
CA THR A 436 22.19 7.41 12.18
C THR A 436 22.62 8.59 13.05
N TYR A 437 23.92 8.72 13.30
CA TYR A 437 24.51 9.74 14.16
C TYR A 437 25.69 10.44 13.47
N PRO A 438 25.45 11.16 12.37
CA PRO A 438 26.51 11.69 11.51
C PRO A 438 27.37 12.76 12.19
N ALA A 439 26.86 13.45 13.22
CA ALA A 439 27.60 14.49 13.93
C ALA A 439 28.58 13.95 14.98
N ILE A 440 28.32 12.75 15.55
CA ILE A 440 29.06 12.27 16.74
C ILE A 440 30.57 12.16 16.50
N PRO A 441 31.06 11.54 15.42
CA PRO A 441 32.50 11.46 15.16
C PRO A 441 33.19 12.83 15.04
N TYR A 442 32.55 13.80 14.38
CA TYR A 442 33.10 15.15 14.21
C TYR A 442 33.07 15.94 15.52
N LEU A 443 32.00 15.84 16.31
CA LEU A 443 31.92 16.49 17.62
C LEU A 443 32.95 15.93 18.60
N GLY A 444 33.19 14.60 18.58
CA GLY A 444 34.25 13.99 19.37
C GLY A 444 35.64 14.54 19.04
N LEU A 445 35.96 14.67 17.74
CA LEU A 445 37.21 15.28 17.29
C LEU A 445 37.29 16.77 17.65
N ALA A 446 36.20 17.52 17.50
CA ALA A 446 36.14 18.94 17.85
C ALA A 446 36.37 19.17 19.34
N ILE A 447 35.75 18.37 20.23
CA ILE A 447 35.99 18.43 21.68
C ILE A 447 37.44 18.07 21.99
N GLY A 448 37.98 17.01 21.37
CA GLY A 448 39.39 16.65 21.54
C GLY A 448 40.34 17.78 21.15
N TYR A 449 40.07 18.46 20.03
CA TYR A 449 40.86 19.60 19.58
C TYR A 449 40.76 20.81 20.53
N VAL A 450 39.56 21.12 21.04
CA VAL A 450 39.35 22.14 22.08
C VAL A 450 40.21 21.85 23.31
N LEU A 451 40.23 20.59 23.78
CA LEU A 451 41.03 20.21 24.95
C LEU A 451 42.54 20.37 24.70
N LEU A 452 43.01 20.10 23.48
CA LEU A 452 44.42 20.26 23.11
C LEU A 452 44.87 21.72 22.94
N LYS A 453 43.93 22.62 22.60
CA LYS A 453 44.22 24.02 22.22
C LYS A 453 43.53 25.06 23.13
N TRP A 454 42.97 24.63 24.26
CA TRP A 454 42.19 25.46 25.18
C TRP A 454 42.82 26.82 25.56
N PRO A 455 44.16 26.96 25.69
CA PRO A 455 44.74 28.26 26.02
C PRO A 455 44.48 29.36 24.98
N ASP A 456 44.20 29.01 23.72
CA ASP A 456 43.96 29.95 22.63
C ASP A 456 42.46 30.03 22.29
N LEU A 457 41.68 30.58 23.22
CA LEU A 457 40.23 30.67 23.11
C LEU A 457 39.77 31.54 21.94
N SER A 458 40.52 32.60 21.60
CA SER A 458 40.19 33.48 20.48
C SER A 458 40.33 32.75 19.14
N HIS A 459 41.42 32.03 18.93
CA HIS A 459 41.58 31.22 17.71
C HIS A 459 40.53 30.11 17.62
N LEU A 460 40.24 29.43 18.73
CA LEU A 460 39.20 28.40 18.77
C LEU A 460 37.81 28.95 18.44
N ALA A 461 37.45 30.12 19.00
CA ALA A 461 36.19 30.78 18.73
C ALA A 461 36.05 31.18 17.24
N HIS A 462 37.11 31.76 16.68
CA HIS A 462 37.13 32.12 15.26
C HIS A 462 37.02 30.90 14.34
N MET A 463 37.74 29.83 14.66
CA MET A 463 37.68 28.57 13.91
C MET A 463 36.28 27.94 13.93
N PHE A 464 35.70 27.70 15.12
CA PHE A 464 34.41 27.01 15.21
C PHE A 464 33.24 27.87 14.71
N SER A 465 33.29 29.20 14.87
CA SER A 465 32.31 30.10 14.25
C SER A 465 32.39 30.08 12.73
N SER A 466 33.59 30.02 12.14
CA SER A 466 33.76 29.88 10.70
C SER A 466 33.26 28.52 10.18
N ILE A 467 33.51 27.43 10.91
CA ILE A 467 32.95 26.10 10.61
C ILE A 467 31.42 26.12 10.70
N PHE A 468 30.84 26.86 11.66
CA PHE A 468 29.39 27.02 11.78
C PHE A 468 28.78 27.65 10.53
N PHE A 469 29.39 28.71 9.98
CA PHE A 469 28.94 29.29 8.72
C PHE A 469 29.05 28.29 7.56
N PHE A 470 30.19 27.60 7.43
CA PHE A 470 30.36 26.54 6.43
C PHE A 470 29.27 25.47 6.52
N PHE A 471 28.92 25.03 7.74
CA PHE A 471 27.87 24.05 8.01
C PHE A 471 26.51 24.53 7.50
N TRP A 472 26.10 25.76 7.81
CA TRP A 472 24.80 26.29 7.39
C TRP A 472 24.72 26.58 5.90
N ILE A 473 25.77 27.16 5.31
CA ILE A 473 25.85 27.37 3.86
C ILE A 473 25.73 26.02 3.14
N SER A 474 26.44 25.00 3.62
CA SER A 474 26.34 23.64 3.10
C SER A 474 24.91 23.11 3.17
N ILE A 475 24.24 23.20 4.32
CA ILE A 475 22.85 22.75 4.44
C ILE A 475 21.93 23.49 3.48
N ILE A 476 21.98 24.82 3.44
CA ILE A 476 21.11 25.64 2.59
C ILE A 476 21.30 25.30 1.11
N VAL A 477 22.54 25.27 0.63
CA VAL A 477 22.87 24.92 -0.76
C VAL A 477 22.44 23.49 -1.06
N GLY A 478 22.73 22.53 -0.16
CA GLY A 478 22.35 21.13 -0.34
C GLY A 478 20.83 20.93 -0.43
N LEU A 479 20.06 21.63 0.40
CA LEU A 479 18.59 21.61 0.37
C LEU A 479 18.05 22.25 -0.91
N PHE A 480 18.62 23.37 -1.33
CA PHE A 480 18.25 24.06 -2.56
C PHE A 480 18.50 23.19 -3.80
N LEU A 481 19.68 22.57 -3.91
CA LEU A 481 20.00 21.67 -5.01
C LEU A 481 19.11 20.42 -5.01
N LYS A 482 18.77 19.88 -3.83
CA LYS A 482 17.76 18.81 -3.72
C LYS A 482 16.41 19.23 -4.27
N TRP A 483 15.98 20.46 -3.99
CA TRP A 483 14.73 21.01 -4.47
C TRP A 483 14.74 21.24 -5.98
N ILE A 484 15.88 21.60 -6.59
CA ILE A 484 16.02 21.74 -8.05
C ILE A 484 16.02 20.37 -8.75
N PHE A 485 16.95 19.49 -8.38
CA PHE A 485 17.23 18.28 -9.15
C PHE A 485 16.24 17.15 -8.89
N LYS A 486 15.65 17.09 -7.69
CA LYS A 486 14.60 16.14 -7.30
C LYS A 486 14.90 14.66 -7.67
N THR A 487 16.16 14.25 -7.70
CA THR A 487 16.52 12.89 -8.13
C THR A 487 16.01 11.85 -7.14
N GLU A 488 15.59 10.69 -7.64
CA GLU A 488 15.18 9.58 -6.78
C GLU A 488 16.37 8.99 -6.01
N ARG A 489 16.13 8.56 -4.78
CA ARG A 489 17.10 7.76 -4.04
C ARG A 489 17.14 6.34 -4.60
N LYS A 490 18.34 5.73 -4.58
CA LYS A 490 18.52 4.34 -5.01
C LYS A 490 17.72 3.35 -4.14
N VAL A 491 17.75 3.54 -2.83
CA VAL A 491 16.91 2.81 -1.87
C VAL A 491 15.94 3.79 -1.21
N PRO A 492 14.62 3.56 -1.28
CA PRO A 492 13.66 4.45 -0.65
C PRO A 492 13.82 4.53 0.86
N ARG A 493 13.86 5.75 1.37
CA ARG A 493 14.03 6.06 2.79
C ARG A 493 13.35 7.39 3.10
N TYR A 494 12.16 7.30 3.67
CA TYR A 494 11.27 8.46 3.83
C TYR A 494 10.85 8.69 5.28
N ALA A 495 10.92 7.68 6.14
CA ALA A 495 10.81 7.83 7.59
C ALA A 495 12.08 8.51 8.13
N GLY A 496 11.88 9.63 8.83
CA GLY A 496 12.96 10.37 9.49
C GLY A 496 13.80 11.32 8.64
N SER A 497 13.68 11.30 7.30
CA SER A 497 14.45 12.21 6.44
C SER A 497 13.58 13.39 6.05
N VAL A 498 14.02 14.61 6.35
CA VAL A 498 13.30 15.85 6.01
C VAL A 498 13.18 16.03 4.48
N VAL A 499 14.04 15.35 3.69
CA VAL A 499 14.08 15.51 2.23
C VAL A 499 14.11 14.16 1.50
N LYS A 500 13.21 14.03 0.53
CA LYS A 500 12.96 12.82 -0.26
C LYS A 500 14.07 12.48 -1.28
N TYR A 501 14.83 13.48 -1.71
CA TYR A 501 15.67 13.40 -2.91
C TYR A 501 17.10 12.91 -2.64
N GLY A 502 17.71 12.33 -3.68
CA GLY A 502 19.05 11.74 -3.69
C GLY A 502 20.17 12.79 -3.78
N PHE A 503 20.20 13.55 -4.87
CA PHE A 503 21.29 14.47 -5.20
C PHE A 503 21.13 15.85 -4.54
N PRO A 504 22.23 16.48 -4.06
CA PRO A 504 23.51 15.87 -3.71
C PRO A 504 23.41 15.13 -2.37
N SER A 505 24.39 14.26 -2.07
CA SER A 505 24.49 13.72 -0.71
C SER A 505 25.06 14.78 0.24
N ILE A 506 24.20 15.35 1.10
CA ILE A 506 24.60 16.36 2.10
C ILE A 506 25.68 15.81 3.05
N HIS A 507 25.63 14.51 3.39
CA HIS A 507 26.64 13.87 4.23
C HIS A 507 28.01 13.84 3.55
N SER A 508 28.07 13.48 2.26
CA SER A 508 29.33 13.49 1.51
C SER A 508 29.86 14.90 1.31
N MET A 509 28.96 15.85 1.05
CA MET A 509 29.27 17.27 0.90
C MET A 509 29.89 17.84 2.17
N MET A 510 29.29 17.60 3.34
CA MET A 510 29.83 18.08 4.60
C MET A 510 31.10 17.34 5.00
N ALA A 511 31.19 16.03 4.78
CA ALA A 511 32.36 15.24 5.15
C ALA A 511 33.60 15.66 4.35
N VAL A 512 33.47 15.78 3.02
CA VAL A 512 34.57 16.24 2.17
C VAL A 512 34.83 17.72 2.38
N GLY A 513 33.80 18.55 2.48
CA GLY A 513 33.97 19.97 2.75
C GLY A 513 34.66 20.23 4.10
N ALA A 514 34.41 19.43 5.14
CA ALA A 514 35.13 19.54 6.41
C ALA A 514 36.64 19.28 6.25
N VAL A 515 37.03 18.27 5.46
CA VAL A 515 38.45 18.00 5.15
C VAL A 515 39.09 19.20 4.45
N PHE A 516 38.45 19.75 3.42
CA PHE A 516 38.97 20.90 2.68
C PHE A 516 38.99 22.19 3.53
N PHE A 517 37.97 22.44 4.33
CA PHE A 517 37.90 23.63 5.17
C PHE A 517 39.01 23.62 6.23
N ILE A 518 39.21 22.48 6.90
CA ILE A 518 40.23 22.34 7.94
C ILE A 518 41.66 22.44 7.39
N SER A 519 41.86 22.24 6.08
CA SER A 519 43.18 22.48 5.44
C SER A 519 43.65 23.93 5.54
N PHE A 520 42.74 24.88 5.72
CA PHE A 520 43.06 26.29 5.97
C PHE A 520 43.39 26.58 7.44
N VAL A 521 43.08 25.65 8.35
CA VAL A 521 43.19 25.83 9.79
C VAL A 521 44.39 25.08 10.34
N ASP A 522 44.43 23.76 10.17
CA ASP A 522 45.47 22.89 10.72
C ASP A 522 45.72 21.69 9.77
N PRO A 523 46.92 21.61 9.16
CA PRO A 523 47.32 20.48 8.31
C PRO A 523 47.30 19.12 9.03
N ILE A 524 47.60 19.05 10.32
CA ILE A 524 47.61 17.80 11.09
C ILE A 524 46.17 17.30 11.27
N LEU A 525 45.26 18.20 11.66
CA LEU A 525 43.84 17.86 11.78
C LEU A 525 43.23 17.43 10.44
N THR A 526 43.70 18.03 9.34
CA THR A 526 43.32 17.63 7.97
C THR A 526 43.68 16.17 7.68
N ILE A 527 44.91 15.76 7.99
CA ILE A 527 45.37 14.37 7.81
C ILE A 527 44.50 13.40 8.61
N ILE A 528 44.08 13.77 9.82
CA ILE A 528 43.18 12.97 10.67
C ILE A 528 41.77 12.89 10.06
N LEU A 529 41.28 13.98 9.45
CA LEU A 529 39.94 14.03 8.88
C LEU A 529 39.82 13.34 7.53
N ILE A 530 40.88 13.24 6.71
CA ILE A 530 40.84 12.55 5.42
C ILE A 530 40.25 11.12 5.53
N PRO A 531 40.77 10.21 6.39
CA PRO A 531 40.21 8.87 6.49
C PRO A 531 38.76 8.87 6.99
N LEU A 532 38.39 9.80 7.88
CA LEU A 532 37.01 9.96 8.34
C LEU A 532 36.09 10.44 7.20
N GLY A 533 36.52 11.42 6.40
CA GLY A 533 35.77 11.93 5.26
C GLY A 533 35.54 10.84 4.21
N LEU A 534 36.58 10.06 3.89
CA LEU A 534 36.49 8.90 2.99
C LEU A 534 35.55 7.82 3.54
N LEU A 535 35.59 7.57 4.86
CA LEU A 535 34.69 6.62 5.52
C LEU A 535 33.22 7.03 5.37
N TYR A 536 32.91 8.32 5.49
CA TYR A 536 31.55 8.85 5.30
C TYR A 536 31.09 8.72 3.85
N VAL A 537 31.94 9.08 2.89
CA VAL A 537 31.69 8.93 1.44
C VAL A 537 31.39 7.46 1.12
N TYR A 538 32.25 6.55 1.57
CA TYR A 538 32.10 5.11 1.33
C TYR A 538 30.84 4.55 1.99
N SER A 539 30.54 4.95 3.24
CA SER A 539 29.32 4.58 3.96
C SER A 539 28.05 4.87 3.14
N ARG A 540 27.99 6.01 2.42
CA ARG A 540 26.82 6.35 1.59
C ARG A 540 26.57 5.38 0.43
N ILE A 541 27.65 4.86 -0.14
CA ILE A 541 27.61 3.91 -1.25
C ILE A 541 27.21 2.52 -0.72
N VAL A 542 27.83 2.06 0.36
CA VAL A 542 27.58 0.73 0.94
C VAL A 542 26.18 0.60 1.52
N ILE A 543 25.66 1.64 2.18
CA ILE A 543 24.27 1.62 2.67
C ILE A 543 23.27 1.63 1.50
N GLY A 544 23.68 2.09 0.31
CA GLY A 544 22.88 2.05 -0.93
C GLY A 544 21.79 3.11 -1.01
N VAL A 545 21.82 4.09 -0.10
CA VAL A 545 20.84 5.18 0.00
C VAL A 545 21.04 6.27 -1.05
N HIS A 546 22.25 6.39 -1.59
CA HIS A 546 22.61 7.34 -2.64
C HIS A 546 23.27 6.63 -3.82
N SER A 547 23.10 7.21 -5.00
CA SER A 547 23.89 6.81 -6.18
C SER A 547 25.34 7.29 -6.04
N VAL A 548 26.25 6.72 -6.83
CA VAL A 548 27.65 7.21 -6.88
C VAL A 548 27.69 8.67 -7.32
N THR A 549 26.82 9.07 -8.27
CA THR A 549 26.71 10.45 -8.74
C THR A 549 26.25 11.41 -7.65
N ASP A 550 25.30 11.02 -6.78
CA ASP A 550 24.88 11.83 -5.63
C ASP A 550 26.05 12.09 -4.66
N VAL A 551 26.88 11.08 -4.45
CA VAL A 551 28.01 11.09 -3.51
C VAL A 551 29.16 11.92 -4.07
N VAL A 552 29.56 11.68 -5.32
CA VAL A 552 30.63 12.43 -6.00
C VAL A 552 30.23 13.89 -6.19
N GLY A 553 29.00 14.16 -6.65
CA GLY A 553 28.51 15.52 -6.79
C GLY A 553 28.46 16.26 -5.45
N GLY A 554 27.99 15.58 -4.39
CA GLY A 554 28.06 16.12 -3.03
C GLY A 554 29.48 16.46 -2.60
N ALA A 555 30.43 15.53 -2.78
CA ALA A 555 31.84 15.75 -2.44
C ALA A 555 32.44 16.98 -3.16
N ILE A 556 32.21 17.11 -4.47
CA ILE A 556 32.72 18.23 -5.27
C ILE A 556 32.12 19.56 -4.79
N ILE A 557 30.79 19.61 -4.63
CA ILE A 557 30.10 20.81 -4.13
C ILE A 557 30.62 21.19 -2.73
N GLY A 558 30.82 20.18 -1.88
CA GLY A 558 31.34 20.37 -0.52
C GLY A 558 32.74 20.98 -0.50
N ALA A 559 33.63 20.48 -1.36
CA ALA A 559 34.96 21.04 -1.53
C ALA A 559 34.91 22.50 -2.02
N ILE A 560 34.06 22.81 -3.00
CA ILE A 560 33.90 24.18 -3.51
C ILE A 560 33.42 25.13 -2.41
N ILE A 561 32.38 24.75 -1.67
CA ILE A 561 31.85 25.55 -0.55
C ILE A 561 32.93 25.73 0.52
N ALA A 562 33.66 24.66 0.86
CA ALA A 562 34.71 24.71 1.86
C ALA A 562 35.88 25.63 1.48
N ILE A 563 36.33 25.57 0.23
CA ILE A 563 37.37 26.46 -0.30
C ILE A 563 36.89 27.92 -0.25
N PHE A 564 35.65 28.18 -0.69
CA PHE A 564 35.04 29.50 -0.60
C PHE A 564 35.01 30.01 0.86
N CYS A 565 34.50 29.19 1.79
CA CYS A 565 34.44 29.57 3.20
C CYS A 565 35.84 29.75 3.82
N GLY A 566 36.81 28.92 3.45
CA GLY A 566 38.20 29.05 3.94
C GLY A 566 38.84 30.38 3.51
N PHE A 567 38.71 30.73 2.23
CA PHE A 567 39.28 31.98 1.72
C PHE A 567 38.53 33.24 2.18
N PHE A 568 37.20 33.24 2.11
CA PHE A 568 36.42 34.46 2.32
C PHE A 568 35.89 34.61 3.74
N ILE A 569 35.57 33.52 4.44
CA ILE A 569 35.02 33.59 5.80
C ILE A 569 36.16 33.49 6.81
N TYR A 570 36.91 32.39 6.79
CA TYR A 570 37.98 32.17 7.78
C TYR A 570 39.12 33.19 7.65
N ASN A 571 39.66 33.41 6.44
CA ASN A 571 40.75 34.39 6.28
C ASN A 571 40.26 35.84 6.13
N GLY A 572 38.97 36.06 5.86
CA GLY A 572 38.44 37.36 5.41
C GLY A 572 37.50 38.06 6.38
N VAL A 573 36.91 37.34 7.34
CA VAL A 573 35.87 37.88 8.23
C VAL A 573 36.24 37.58 9.68
N TYR A 574 36.60 38.63 10.42
CA TYR A 574 36.80 38.56 11.87
C TYR A 574 35.64 39.27 12.57
N LEU A 575 34.94 38.55 13.44
CA LEU A 575 33.86 39.10 14.24
C LEU A 575 34.37 39.41 15.66
N PRO A 576 33.66 40.26 16.43
CA PRO A 576 33.92 40.40 17.85
C PRO A 576 33.90 39.04 18.55
N PHE A 577 34.84 38.82 19.47
CA PHE A 577 35.04 37.55 20.16
C PHE A 577 33.74 37.00 20.79
N GLU A 578 32.90 37.87 21.34
CA GLU A 578 31.63 37.50 21.95
C GLU A 578 30.69 36.83 20.94
N ILE A 579 30.65 37.34 19.71
CA ILE A 579 29.83 36.79 18.63
C ILE A 579 30.41 35.45 18.18
N GLU A 580 31.73 35.37 17.98
CA GLU A 580 32.40 34.12 17.59
C GLU A 580 32.24 33.03 18.64
N ALA A 581 32.30 33.38 19.93
CA ALA A 581 32.07 32.47 21.04
C ALA A 581 30.64 31.91 21.02
N ILE A 582 29.63 32.77 20.80
CA ILE A 582 28.23 32.33 20.68
C ILE A 582 28.05 31.38 19.49
N LEU A 583 28.57 31.75 18.32
CA LEU A 583 28.49 30.91 17.11
C LEU A 583 29.21 29.57 17.29
N SER A 584 30.34 29.58 18.00
CA SER A 584 31.08 28.35 18.35
C SER A 584 30.27 27.45 19.26
N ILE A 585 29.58 27.99 20.26
CA ILE A 585 28.67 27.21 21.12
C ILE A 585 27.53 26.61 20.26
N LEU A 586 26.96 27.39 19.34
CA LEU A 586 25.92 26.91 18.43
C LEU A 586 26.42 25.81 17.48
N PHE A 587 27.70 25.79 17.11
CA PHE A 587 28.30 24.69 16.36
C PHE A 587 28.24 23.36 17.11
N PHE A 588 28.46 23.35 18.43
CA PHE A 588 28.36 22.11 19.23
C PHE A 588 26.91 21.69 19.49
N ILE A 589 25.99 22.64 19.64
CA ILE A 589 24.59 22.36 20.01
C ILE A 589 23.73 22.01 18.78
N SER A 590 23.85 22.76 17.68
CA SER A 590 22.94 22.64 16.54
C SER A 590 22.92 21.24 15.88
N PRO A 591 24.04 20.53 15.69
CA PRO A 591 24.01 19.19 15.10
C PRO A 591 23.31 18.18 16.00
N ILE A 592 23.40 18.36 17.32
CA ILE A 592 22.73 17.51 18.32
C ILE A 592 21.21 17.71 18.23
N ILE A 593 20.74 18.97 18.17
CA ILE A 593 19.31 19.29 18.01
C ILE A 593 18.77 18.68 16.71
N VAL A 594 19.47 18.88 15.58
CA VAL A 594 19.07 18.31 14.29
C VAL A 594 19.01 16.78 14.35
N MET A 595 20.00 16.15 14.97
CA MET A 595 20.05 14.70 15.16
C MET A 595 18.86 14.17 15.97
N PHE A 596 18.53 14.80 17.10
CA PHE A 596 17.36 14.42 17.91
C PHE A 596 16.05 14.62 17.15
N TYR A 597 15.93 15.69 16.36
CA TYR A 597 14.77 15.93 15.50
C TYR A 597 14.62 14.87 14.40
N GLU A 598 15.71 14.42 13.78
CA GLU A 598 15.65 13.31 12.81
C GLU A 598 15.26 12.00 13.49
N LEU A 599 15.80 11.71 14.68
CA LEU A 599 15.50 10.50 15.42
C LEU A 599 14.03 10.44 15.86
N SER A 600 13.45 11.55 16.32
CA SER A 600 12.03 11.61 16.72
C SER A 600 11.05 11.42 15.55
N LYS A 601 11.52 11.56 14.30
CA LYS A 601 10.75 11.20 13.10
C LYS A 601 10.99 9.77 12.61
N ARG A 602 12.01 9.08 13.13
CA ARG A 602 12.34 7.68 12.78
C ARG A 602 11.62 6.66 13.66
N TYR A 603 11.36 7.02 14.91
CA TYR A 603 10.71 6.20 15.95
C TYR A 603 9.40 6.86 16.37
#